data_AF-A0A7V1WA33-F1
#
_entry.id   AF-A0A7V1WA33-F1
#
_cell.length_a   1.000
_cell.length_b   1.000
_cell.length_c   1.000
_cell.angle_alpha   90.00
_cell.angle_beta   90.00
_cell.angle_gamma   90.00
#
_symmetry.space_group_name_H-M   'P 1'
#
loop_
_entity.id
_entity.type
_entity.pdbx_description
1 polymer ?
#
loop_
_entity_poly.entity_id
_entity_poly.type
_entity_poly.pdbx_seq_one_letter_code
_entity_poly.pdbx_strand_id
1 'polypeptide(L)'
;MSRDALIDALNDQLSAEYQAIIQYIQYSAVVTGPHRPELVTFFRAEIPDEQSHAQYLADKIAALGGTPTTVAKPVPTASTPRELLQNVLEAEEQAIAAYTRLIKLADAAGEIGIRTQMENFVQDETGHRDETRKILQGGW
;
A
#
# COMPACT_ATOMS: atom_id res chain seq x y z
N MET A 1 2.43 18.25 -18.04
CA MET A 1 3.34 17.46 -17.18
C MET A 1 3.83 16.28 -18.01
N SER A 2 5.09 15.85 -17.86
CA SER A 2 5.65 14.78 -18.71
C SER A 2 5.19 13.41 -18.24
N ARG A 3 5.04 12.48 -19.19
CA ARG A 3 4.80 11.05 -18.95
C ARG A 3 5.78 10.45 -17.94
N ASP A 4 7.03 10.93 -17.94
CA ASP A 4 8.07 10.50 -17.02
C ASP A 4 7.70 10.75 -15.55
N ALA A 5 7.07 11.90 -15.24
CA ALA A 5 6.64 12.20 -13.88
C ALA A 5 5.53 11.25 -13.37
N LEU A 6 4.70 10.72 -14.27
CA LEU A 6 3.72 9.69 -13.94
C LEU A 6 4.42 8.34 -13.70
N ILE A 7 5.36 7.97 -14.57
CA ILE A 7 6.15 6.73 -14.42
C ILE A 7 6.96 6.72 -13.11
N ASP A 8 7.58 7.85 -12.75
CA ASP A 8 8.34 7.98 -11.51
C ASP A 8 7.45 7.82 -10.28
N ALA A 9 6.26 8.45 -10.29
CA ALA A 9 5.31 8.33 -9.20
C ALA A 9 4.72 6.91 -9.09
N LEU A 10 4.44 6.25 -10.22
CA LEU A 10 4.00 4.85 -10.22
C LEU A 10 5.07 3.92 -9.64
N ASN A 11 6.34 4.15 -9.98
CA ASN A 11 7.46 3.37 -9.43
C ASN A 11 7.64 3.59 -7.92
N ASP A 12 7.49 4.83 -7.45
CA ASP A 12 7.55 5.13 -6.03
C ASP A 12 6.44 4.39 -5.25
N GLN A 13 5.23 4.38 -5.80
CA GLN A 13 4.11 3.63 -5.20
C GLN A 13 4.33 2.11 -5.29
N LEU A 14 4.83 1.59 -6.42
CA LEU A 14 5.17 0.16 -6.54
C LEU A 14 6.17 -0.29 -5.47
N SER A 15 7.14 0.57 -5.14
CA SER A 15 8.09 0.32 -4.06
C SER A 15 7.40 0.25 -2.68
N ALA A 16 6.34 1.05 -2.47
CA ALA A 16 5.50 0.99 -1.28
C ALA A 16 4.65 -0.29 -1.22
N GLU A 17 4.07 -0.73 -2.33
CA GLU A 17 3.31 -2.00 -2.34
C GLU A 17 4.18 -3.21 -2.01
N TYR A 18 5.41 -3.25 -2.53
CA TYR A 18 6.35 -4.29 -2.14
C TYR A 18 6.74 -4.20 -0.65
N GLN A 19 6.83 -3.00 -0.09
CA GLN A 19 7.04 -2.83 1.34
C GLN A 19 5.84 -3.38 2.12
N ALA A 20 4.60 -3.05 1.73
CA ALA A 20 3.38 -3.52 2.38
C ALA A 20 3.32 -5.06 2.40
N ILE A 21 3.57 -5.72 1.27
CA ILE A 21 3.62 -7.19 1.17
C ILE A 21 4.64 -7.78 2.17
N ILE A 22 5.88 -7.27 2.17
CA ILE A 22 6.93 -7.76 3.07
C ILE A 22 6.57 -7.45 4.54
N GLN A 23 6.03 -6.26 4.80
CA GLN A 23 5.58 -5.80 6.10
C GLN A 23 4.51 -6.72 6.68
N TYR A 24 3.46 -7.03 5.92
CA TYR A 24 2.38 -7.91 6.36
C TYR A 24 2.85 -9.34 6.61
N ILE A 25 3.70 -9.89 5.75
CA ILE A 25 4.34 -11.19 5.99
C ILE A 25 5.07 -11.15 7.34
N GLN A 26 5.90 -10.13 7.54
CA GLN A 26 6.78 -10.07 8.69
C GLN A 26 6.03 -9.78 9.99
N TYR A 27 5.06 -8.88 9.97
CA TYR A 27 4.21 -8.57 11.12
C TYR A 27 3.35 -9.77 11.51
N SER A 28 2.82 -10.53 10.54
CA SER A 28 2.11 -11.78 10.83
C SER A 28 3.01 -12.85 11.47
N ALA A 29 4.33 -12.82 11.21
CA ALA A 29 5.27 -13.78 11.77
C ALA A 29 5.74 -13.38 13.18
N VAL A 30 5.93 -12.09 13.45
CA VAL A 30 6.53 -11.59 14.70
C VAL A 30 5.52 -11.11 15.73
N VAL A 31 4.25 -10.91 15.36
CA VAL A 31 3.22 -10.50 16.33
C VAL A 31 3.09 -11.53 17.45
N THR A 32 2.96 -11.06 18.68
CA THR A 32 2.84 -11.88 19.90
C THR A 32 1.73 -11.32 20.80
N GLY A 33 1.41 -12.03 21.89
CA GLY A 33 0.42 -11.59 22.87
C GLY A 33 -1.00 -12.15 22.62
N PRO A 34 -2.00 -11.70 23.40
CA PRO A 34 -3.33 -12.29 23.42
C PRO A 34 -4.12 -12.08 22.12
N HIS A 35 -3.92 -10.95 21.43
CA HIS A 35 -4.60 -10.61 20.16
C HIS A 35 -3.96 -11.25 18.92
N ARG A 36 -2.93 -12.07 19.11
CA ARG A 36 -2.14 -12.64 18.01
C ARG A 36 -3.00 -13.40 16.98
N PRO A 37 -3.94 -14.29 17.35
CA PRO A 37 -4.73 -15.05 16.36
C PRO A 37 -5.45 -14.16 15.35
N GLU A 38 -6.11 -13.11 15.82
CA GLU A 38 -6.88 -12.17 15.01
C GLU A 38 -5.96 -11.30 14.17
N LEU A 39 -4.86 -10.80 14.74
CA LEU A 39 -3.91 -9.96 14.02
C LEU A 39 -3.17 -10.71 12.91
N VAL A 40 -2.85 -12.00 13.11
CA VAL A 40 -2.27 -12.81 12.03
C VAL A 40 -3.24 -12.99 10.88
N THR A 41 -4.53 -13.19 11.17
CA THR A 41 -5.57 -13.27 10.14
C THR A 41 -5.70 -11.94 9.40
N PHE A 42 -5.76 -10.83 10.13
CA PHE A 42 -5.82 -9.48 9.58
C PHE A 42 -4.63 -9.22 8.64
N PHE A 43 -3.39 -9.28 9.12
CA PHE A 43 -2.22 -8.98 8.29
C PHE A 43 -2.11 -9.88 7.04
N ARG A 44 -2.49 -11.16 7.14
CA ARG A 44 -2.41 -12.06 5.98
C ARG A 44 -3.52 -11.84 4.95
N ALA A 45 -4.64 -11.25 5.37
CA ALA A 45 -5.73 -10.94 4.47
C ALA A 45 -5.40 -9.79 3.52
N GLU A 46 -4.53 -8.86 3.92
CA GLU A 46 -4.10 -7.72 3.10
C GLU A 46 -3.14 -8.12 1.97
N ILE A 47 -2.30 -9.16 2.18
CA ILE A 47 -1.24 -9.56 1.23
C ILE A 47 -1.71 -9.73 -0.22
N PRO A 48 -2.83 -10.43 -0.52
CA PRO A 48 -3.30 -10.61 -1.89
C PRO A 48 -3.76 -9.31 -2.55
N ASP A 49 -4.27 -8.35 -1.78
CA ASP A 49 -4.75 -7.06 -2.30
C ASP A 49 -3.54 -6.21 -2.70
N GLU A 50 -2.55 -6.07 -1.81
CA GLU A 50 -1.29 -5.35 -2.13
C GLU A 50 -0.50 -6.00 -3.27
N GLN A 51 -0.54 -7.33 -3.36
CA GLN A 51 0.04 -8.05 -4.49
C GLN A 51 -0.65 -7.66 -5.81
N SER A 52 -1.97 -7.53 -5.79
CA SER A 52 -2.76 -7.16 -6.97
C SER A 52 -2.49 -5.71 -7.38
N HIS A 53 -2.33 -4.81 -6.41
CA HIS A 53 -1.95 -3.42 -6.64
C HIS A 53 -0.56 -3.32 -7.26
N ALA A 54 0.43 -4.01 -6.69
CA ALA A 54 1.79 -4.06 -7.20
C ALA A 54 1.87 -4.57 -8.64
N GLN A 55 1.12 -5.64 -8.96
CA GLN A 55 1.05 -6.19 -10.31
C GLN A 55 0.50 -5.17 -11.31
N TYR A 56 -0.59 -4.48 -10.96
CA TYR A 56 -1.17 -3.45 -11.80
C TYR A 56 -0.17 -2.32 -12.07
N LEU A 57 0.48 -1.80 -11.01
CA LEU A 57 1.44 -0.70 -11.13
C LEU A 57 2.62 -1.08 -12.01
N ALA A 58 3.19 -2.28 -11.82
CA ALA A 58 4.29 -2.80 -12.64
C ALA A 58 3.89 -2.90 -14.12
N ASP A 59 2.73 -3.46 -14.41
CA ASP A 59 2.21 -3.58 -15.79
C ASP A 59 2.02 -2.21 -16.43
N LYS A 60 1.51 -1.22 -15.68
CA LYS A 60 1.33 0.15 -16.19
C LYS A 60 2.65 0.86 -16.43
N ILE A 61 3.61 0.72 -15.54
CA ILE A 61 4.96 1.28 -15.75
C ILE A 61 5.57 0.73 -17.04
N ALA A 62 5.50 -0.60 -17.24
CA ALA A 62 6.01 -1.24 -18.44
C ALA A 62 5.26 -0.79 -19.71
N ALA A 63 3.93 -0.71 -19.66
CA ALA A 63 3.09 -0.26 -20.77
C ALA A 63 3.36 1.19 -21.19
N LEU A 64 3.74 2.05 -20.25
CA LEU A 64 4.14 3.44 -20.52
C LEU A 64 5.59 3.57 -21.03
N GLY A 65 6.32 2.45 -21.14
CA GLY A 65 7.71 2.38 -21.60
C GLY A 65 8.76 2.59 -20.50
N GLY A 66 8.36 2.56 -19.23
CA GLY A 66 9.27 2.58 -18.09
C GLY A 66 9.77 1.17 -17.71
N THR A 67 10.69 1.11 -16.74
CA THR A 67 11.12 -0.15 -16.10
C THR A 67 10.58 -0.19 -14.68
N PRO A 68 9.75 -1.19 -14.32
CA PRO A 68 9.27 -1.35 -12.95
C PRO A 68 10.43 -1.60 -11.99
N THR A 69 10.43 -0.90 -10.87
CA THR A 69 11.37 -1.15 -9.78
C THR A 69 11.23 -2.59 -9.26
N THR A 70 12.31 -3.13 -8.73
CA THR A 70 12.33 -4.40 -7.99
C THR A 70 12.67 -4.19 -6.51
N VAL A 71 12.80 -2.93 -6.08
CA VAL A 71 13.27 -2.54 -4.76
C VAL A 71 12.08 -2.05 -3.94
N ALA A 72 11.82 -2.71 -2.82
CA ALA A 72 10.83 -2.29 -1.83
C ALA A 72 11.34 -1.13 -0.97
N LYS A 73 10.42 -0.31 -0.45
CA LYS A 73 10.74 0.61 0.65
C LYS A 73 11.11 -0.22 1.92
N PRO A 74 11.91 0.33 2.85
CA PRO A 74 12.32 -0.40 4.06
C PRO A 74 11.14 -0.68 4.99
N VAL A 75 10.98 -1.92 5.48
CA VAL A 75 9.90 -2.25 6.42
C VAL A 75 10.20 -1.62 7.80
N PRO A 76 9.27 -0.85 8.39
CA PRO A 76 9.44 -0.28 9.73
C PRO A 76 9.57 -1.38 10.80
N THR A 77 10.40 -1.14 11.81
CA THR A 77 10.51 -2.04 12.97
C THR A 77 9.47 -1.67 14.03
N ALA A 78 8.91 -2.66 14.72
CA ALA A 78 8.01 -2.47 15.85
C ALA A 78 8.18 -3.59 16.88
N SER A 79 7.90 -3.30 18.14
CA SER A 79 8.10 -4.18 19.29
C SER A 79 6.80 -4.66 19.93
N THR A 80 5.68 -3.98 19.68
CA THR A 80 4.36 -4.33 20.24
C THR A 80 3.29 -4.48 19.16
N PRO A 81 2.23 -5.27 19.39
CA PRO A 81 1.10 -5.37 18.46
C PRO A 81 0.50 -4.01 18.09
N ARG A 82 0.42 -3.09 19.05
CA ARG A 82 -0.09 -1.73 18.82
C ARG A 82 0.82 -0.93 17.90
N GLU A 83 2.14 -1.02 18.07
CA GLU A 83 3.11 -0.36 17.18
C GLU A 83 3.06 -0.94 15.75
N LEU A 84 2.89 -2.26 15.59
CA LEU A 84 2.73 -2.86 14.26
C LEU A 84 1.54 -2.23 13.52
N LEU A 85 0.41 -2.06 14.21
CA LEU A 85 -0.79 -1.47 13.62
C LEU A 85 -0.67 0.05 13.41
N GLN A 86 0.09 0.75 14.24
CA GLN A 86 0.40 2.17 13.98
C GLN A 86 1.22 2.33 12.71
N ASN A 87 2.20 1.44 12.48
CA ASN A 87 2.97 1.43 11.24
C ASN A 87 2.11 1.07 10.02
N VAL A 88 1.13 0.16 10.16
CA VAL A 88 0.15 -0.12 9.11
C VAL A 88 -0.68 1.13 8.83
N LEU A 89 -1.27 1.74 9.87
CA LEU A 89 -2.09 2.94 9.71
C LEU A 89 -1.35 4.07 8.98
N GLU A 90 -0.08 4.29 9.32
CA GLU A 90 0.76 5.27 8.63
C GLU A 90 0.99 4.90 7.16
N ALA A 91 1.26 3.62 6.84
CA ALA A 91 1.41 3.15 5.47
C ALA A 91 0.13 3.40 4.64
N GLU A 92 -1.05 3.09 5.19
CA GLU A 92 -2.34 3.32 4.53
C GLU A 92 -2.59 4.81 4.24
N GLU A 93 -2.28 5.68 5.21
CA GLU A 93 -2.44 7.13 5.04
C GLU A 93 -1.48 7.68 3.98
N GLN A 94 -0.27 7.13 3.88
CA GLN A 94 0.70 7.48 2.85
C GLN A 94 0.27 6.97 1.47
N ALA A 95 -0.24 5.73 1.36
CA ALA A 95 -0.74 5.14 0.14
C ALA A 95 -1.92 5.94 -0.43
N ILE A 96 -2.90 6.30 0.41
CA ILE A 96 -4.02 7.16 0.01
C ILE A 96 -3.54 8.50 -0.55
N ALA A 97 -2.56 9.13 0.10
CA ALA A 97 -2.00 10.41 -0.36
C ALA A 97 -1.26 10.25 -1.70
N ALA A 98 -0.51 9.16 -1.87
CA ALA A 98 0.22 8.86 -3.09
C ALA A 98 -0.72 8.54 -4.26
N TYR A 99 -1.74 7.70 -4.06
CA TYR A 99 -2.76 7.43 -5.07
C TYR A 99 -3.56 8.68 -5.44
N THR A 100 -3.91 9.53 -4.47
CA THR A 100 -4.55 10.82 -4.73
C THR A 100 -3.67 11.74 -5.60
N ARG A 101 -2.35 11.70 -5.42
CA ARG A 101 -1.40 12.40 -6.29
C ARG A 101 -1.35 11.77 -7.68
N LEU A 102 -1.33 10.44 -7.77
CA LEU A 102 -1.34 9.70 -9.04
C LEU A 102 -2.60 9.98 -9.87
N ILE A 103 -3.77 10.14 -9.25
CA ILE A 103 -5.01 10.57 -9.92
C ILE A 103 -4.77 11.88 -10.70
N LYS A 104 -4.16 12.88 -10.06
CA LYS A 104 -3.88 14.18 -10.69
C LYS A 104 -2.86 14.07 -11.81
N LEU A 105 -1.84 13.22 -11.65
CA LEU A 105 -0.82 12.99 -12.68
C LEU A 105 -1.41 12.27 -13.89
N ALA A 106 -2.22 11.24 -13.67
CA ALA A 106 -2.89 10.48 -14.71
C ALA A 106 -3.88 11.37 -15.48
N ASP A 107 -4.67 12.19 -14.77
CA ASP A 107 -5.58 13.16 -15.38
C ASP A 107 -4.84 14.17 -16.26
N ALA A 108 -3.75 14.75 -15.75
CA ALA A 108 -2.91 15.68 -16.51
C ALA A 108 -2.20 15.04 -17.72
N ALA A 109 -2.04 13.71 -17.72
CA ALA A 109 -1.46 12.94 -18.83
C ALA A 109 -2.53 12.42 -19.81
N GLY A 110 -3.82 12.59 -19.53
CA GLY A 110 -4.92 12.02 -20.33
C GLY A 110 -5.11 10.52 -20.13
N GLU A 111 -4.49 9.93 -19.10
CA GLU A 111 -4.52 8.50 -18.79
C GLU A 111 -5.75 8.15 -17.94
N ILE A 112 -6.95 8.26 -18.53
CA ILE A 112 -8.23 8.08 -17.82
C ILE A 112 -8.33 6.70 -17.16
N GLY A 113 -7.86 5.64 -17.83
CA GLY A 113 -7.89 4.28 -17.27
C GLY A 113 -7.00 4.12 -16.04
N ILE A 114 -5.84 4.79 -16.00
CA ILE A 114 -4.97 4.80 -14.81
C ILE A 114 -5.65 5.60 -13.71
N ARG A 115 -6.15 6.80 -14.02
CA ARG A 115 -6.88 7.66 -13.08
C ARG A 115 -7.99 6.90 -12.35
N THR A 116 -8.86 6.20 -13.09
CA THR A 116 -9.96 5.41 -12.51
C THR A 116 -9.45 4.28 -11.61
N GLN A 117 -8.39 3.58 -12.01
CA GLN A 117 -7.85 2.54 -11.12
C GLN A 117 -7.27 3.12 -9.83
N MET A 118 -6.59 4.27 -9.89
CA MET A 118 -6.09 4.91 -8.67
C MET A 118 -7.22 5.35 -7.73
N GLU A 119 -8.40 5.74 -8.26
CA GLU A 119 -9.59 5.99 -7.44
C GLU A 119 -10.08 4.73 -6.72
N ASN A 120 -10.05 3.58 -7.40
CA ASN A 120 -10.39 2.29 -6.78
C ASN A 120 -9.37 1.93 -5.69
N PHE A 121 -8.06 2.10 -5.93
CA PHE A 121 -7.07 1.85 -4.88
C PHE A 121 -7.21 2.81 -3.70
N VAL A 122 -7.55 4.09 -3.91
CA VAL A 122 -7.91 5.00 -2.80
C VAL A 122 -9.10 4.47 -1.98
N GLN A 123 -10.07 3.84 -2.63
CA GLN A 123 -11.20 3.21 -1.94
C GLN A 123 -10.75 2.01 -1.11
N ASP A 124 -9.90 1.14 -1.67
CA ASP A 124 -9.36 -0.03 -0.98
C ASP A 124 -8.56 0.39 0.26
N GLU A 125 -7.57 1.27 0.11
CA GLU A 125 -6.74 1.75 1.24
C GLU A 125 -7.56 2.50 2.30
N THR A 126 -8.61 3.21 1.88
CA THR A 126 -9.53 3.83 2.83
C THR A 126 -10.20 2.78 3.71
N GLY A 127 -10.56 1.63 3.15
CA GLY A 127 -11.07 0.47 3.88
C GLY A 127 -10.03 -0.10 4.85
N HIS A 128 -8.82 -0.40 4.37
CA HIS A 128 -7.72 -0.94 5.19
C HIS A 128 -7.40 -0.03 6.37
N ARG A 129 -7.28 1.28 6.11
CA ARG A 129 -7.07 2.32 7.13
C ARG A 129 -8.16 2.33 8.18
N ASP A 130 -9.43 2.28 7.76
CA ASP A 130 -10.56 2.42 8.68
C ASP A 130 -10.72 1.17 9.56
N GLU A 131 -10.46 -0.03 9.03
CA GLU A 131 -10.39 -1.25 9.84
C GLU A 131 -9.21 -1.21 10.82
N THR A 132 -8.03 -0.78 10.38
CA THR A 132 -6.86 -0.58 11.26
C THR A 132 -7.18 0.39 12.41
N ARG A 133 -7.86 1.50 12.12
CA ARG A 133 -8.31 2.48 13.14
C ARG A 133 -9.27 1.86 14.15
N LYS A 134 -10.24 1.05 13.70
CA LYS A 134 -11.17 0.36 14.60
C LYS A 134 -10.44 -0.60 15.53
N ILE A 135 -9.47 -1.36 15.01
CA ILE A 135 -8.64 -2.25 15.81
C ILE A 135 -7.87 -1.43 16.86
N LEU A 136 -7.22 -0.33 16.46
CA LEU A 136 -6.44 0.54 17.35
C LEU A 136 -7.27 1.26 18.44
N GLN A 137 -8.57 1.46 18.23
CA GLN A 137 -9.50 2.01 19.23
C GLN A 137 -9.88 0.99 20.32
N GLY A 138 -9.63 -0.31 20.09
CA GLY A 138 -9.83 -1.36 21.09
C GLY A 138 -8.91 -1.23 22.30
N GLY A 139 -9.17 -2.02 23.34
CA GLY A 139 -8.23 -2.17 24.47
C GLY A 139 -6.98 -2.96 24.05
N TRP A 140 -5.81 -2.51 24.49
CA TRP A 140 -4.49 -3.09 24.18
C TRP A 140 -3.76 -3.49 25.45
#